data_AF-A0A2H5Y4Z4-F1
#
_entry.id   AF-A0A2H5Y4Z4-F1
#
_cell.length_a   1.000
_cell.length_b   1.000
_cell.length_c   1.000
_cell.angle_alpha   90.00
_cell.angle_beta   90.00
_cell.angle_gamma   90.00
#
_symmetry.space_group_name_H-M   'P 1'
#
loop_
_entity.id
_entity.type
_entity.pdbx_description
1 polymer ?
#
loop_
_entity_poly.entity_id
_entity_poly.type
_entity_poly.pdbx_seq_one_letter_code
_entity_poly.pdbx_strand_id
1 'polypeptide(L)'
;MALARSAPDGLVVVVMAAAEDPGRAQRYERQYREWGSPPCRVLTLRSREEAFQTAHARLLLDARLILIADGDVRRLLETFFDTPALQAMITAYHSGAVVLGIGAGAEAMGTWVLRPRWEETLGAWGWLPGAFVVSHYTPEAARALQAALHRHPFAYGIGLAEGAALALGPGDRIERWGEGEITVVFGARWLDREEDR
;
A
#
# COMPACT_ATOMS: atom_id res chain seq x y z
N MET A 1 -4.13 -6.42 -15.23
CA MET A 1 -3.66 -5.17 -15.87
C MET A 1 -2.35 -4.62 -15.27
N ALA A 2 -2.14 -4.59 -13.94
CA ALA A 2 -0.82 -4.31 -13.35
C ALA A 2 0.29 -5.24 -13.89
N LEU A 3 -0.04 -6.54 -13.92
CA LEU A 3 0.80 -7.63 -14.43
C LEU A 3 1.19 -7.51 -15.92
N ALA A 4 0.43 -6.76 -16.71
CA ALA A 4 0.74 -6.57 -18.14
C ALA A 4 1.70 -5.38 -18.36
N ARG A 5 1.94 -4.54 -17.33
CA ARG A 5 2.82 -3.38 -17.38
C ARG A 5 4.15 -3.59 -16.63
N SER A 6 4.27 -4.61 -15.78
CA SER A 6 5.59 -5.10 -15.40
C SER A 6 6.23 -5.71 -16.65
N ALA A 7 7.41 -5.23 -17.03
CA ALA A 7 8.18 -5.80 -18.13
C ALA A 7 8.18 -7.34 -18.05
N PRO A 8 8.07 -8.07 -19.18
CA PRO A 8 7.76 -9.51 -19.20
C PRO A 8 8.75 -10.43 -18.48
N ASP A 9 9.87 -9.92 -17.95
CA ASP A 9 10.98 -10.72 -17.40
C ASP A 9 11.32 -10.43 -15.90
N GLY A 10 10.39 -9.87 -15.13
CA GLY A 10 10.67 -9.38 -13.77
C GLY A 10 10.17 -10.25 -12.60
N LEU A 11 10.97 -10.45 -11.55
CA LEU A 11 10.54 -11.13 -10.32
C LEU A 11 9.32 -10.42 -9.68
N VAL A 12 8.28 -11.18 -9.35
CA VAL A 12 7.16 -10.72 -8.54
C VAL A 12 7.35 -11.16 -7.09
N VAL A 13 7.27 -10.23 -6.15
CA VAL A 13 7.27 -10.52 -4.72
C VAL A 13 5.92 -10.15 -4.12
N VAL A 14 5.23 -11.14 -3.55
CA VAL A 14 4.00 -10.92 -2.78
C VAL A 14 4.38 -10.87 -1.30
N VAL A 15 4.22 -9.70 -0.70
CA VAL A 15 4.44 -9.46 0.72
C VAL A 15 3.19 -9.81 1.50
N MET A 16 3.33 -10.74 2.44
CA MET A 16 2.32 -11.10 3.41
C MET A 16 2.87 -10.92 4.82
N ALA A 17 2.68 -9.72 5.39
CA ALA A 17 2.90 -9.48 6.82
C ALA A 17 1.60 -9.30 7.61
N ALA A 18 0.50 -9.11 6.89
CA ALA A 18 -0.82 -8.84 7.43
C ALA A 18 -1.73 -10.10 7.46
N ALA A 19 -1.33 -11.18 6.77
CA ALA A 19 -2.17 -12.37 6.55
C ALA A 19 -1.76 -13.55 7.45
N GLU A 20 -2.74 -14.18 8.09
CA GLU A 20 -2.54 -15.29 9.04
C GLU A 20 -2.59 -16.68 8.39
N ASP A 21 -2.95 -16.78 7.11
CA ASP A 21 -3.19 -18.06 6.43
C ASP A 21 -2.00 -18.51 5.54
N PRO A 22 -1.25 -19.57 5.93
CA PRO A 22 -0.19 -20.16 5.11
C PRO A 22 -0.68 -20.70 3.76
N GLY A 23 -1.95 -21.10 3.65
CA GLY A 23 -2.56 -21.58 2.41
C GLY A 23 -2.70 -20.48 1.36
N ARG A 24 -2.80 -19.22 1.78
CA ARG A 24 -2.92 -18.05 0.91
C ARG A 24 -1.64 -17.81 0.09
N ALA A 25 -0.46 -18.07 0.67
CA ALA A 25 0.82 -18.00 -0.04
C ALA A 25 0.86 -18.98 -1.23
N GLN A 26 0.54 -20.25 -0.98
CA GLN A 26 0.58 -21.28 -2.02
C GLN A 26 -0.43 -21.02 -3.13
N ARG A 27 -1.58 -20.41 -2.81
CA ARG A 27 -2.57 -19.98 -3.79
C ARG A 27 -2.02 -18.86 -4.69
N TYR A 28 -1.37 -17.84 -4.12
CA TYR A 28 -0.74 -16.77 -4.91
C TYR A 28 0.32 -17.31 -5.88
N GLU A 29 1.25 -18.16 -5.40
CA GLU A 29 2.28 -18.71 -6.28
C GLU A 29 1.70 -19.56 -7.41
N ARG A 30 0.68 -20.37 -7.10
CA ARG A 30 -0.01 -21.22 -8.09
C ARG A 30 -0.74 -20.37 -9.13
N GLN A 31 -1.50 -19.38 -8.69
CA GLN A 31 -2.29 -18.52 -9.57
C GLN A 31 -1.40 -17.71 -10.52
N TYR A 32 -0.29 -17.15 -10.03
CA TYR A 32 0.68 -16.46 -10.89
C TYR A 32 1.32 -17.40 -11.93
N ARG A 33 1.62 -18.65 -11.54
CA ARG A 33 2.12 -19.66 -12.47
C ARG A 33 1.09 -20.03 -13.53
N GLU A 34 -0.18 -20.19 -13.15
CA GLU A 34 -1.28 -20.50 -14.07
C GLU A 34 -1.54 -19.35 -15.07
N TRP A 35 -1.29 -18.11 -14.68
CA TRP A 35 -1.38 -16.95 -15.56
C TRP A 35 -0.20 -16.77 -16.51
N GLY A 36 0.77 -17.69 -16.53
CA GLY A 36 2.00 -17.56 -17.34
C GLY A 36 2.83 -16.34 -16.97
N SER A 37 2.68 -15.85 -15.73
CA SER A 37 3.37 -14.65 -15.26
C SER A 37 4.85 -14.96 -14.92
N PRO A 38 5.69 -13.91 -14.80
CA PRO A 38 7.07 -14.04 -14.30
C PRO A 38 7.15 -14.79 -12.96
N PRO A 39 8.34 -15.28 -12.55
CA PRO A 39 8.50 -16.00 -11.29
C PRO A 39 7.94 -15.20 -10.11
N CYS A 40 7.11 -15.87 -9.29
CA CYS A 40 6.49 -15.30 -8.10
C CYS A 40 7.09 -15.92 -6.83
N ARG A 41 7.45 -15.07 -5.88
CA ARG A 41 7.91 -15.44 -4.54
C ARG A 41 7.00 -14.81 -3.51
N VAL A 42 6.46 -15.62 -2.59
CA VAL A 42 5.72 -15.08 -1.46
C VAL A 42 6.66 -14.89 -0.28
N LEU A 43 6.79 -13.63 0.16
CA LEU A 43 7.51 -13.25 1.36
C LEU A 43 6.52 -13.16 2.51
N THR A 44 6.53 -14.16 3.40
CA THR A 44 5.73 -14.14 4.63
C THR A 44 6.61 -13.61 5.75
N LEU A 45 6.25 -12.46 6.34
CA LEU A 45 6.94 -11.90 7.50
C LEU A 45 6.02 -11.98 8.70
N ARG A 46 6.44 -12.72 9.73
CA ARG A 46 5.62 -12.95 10.93
C ARG A 46 5.98 -12.03 12.07
N SER A 47 7.18 -11.46 12.04
CA SER A 47 7.72 -10.59 13.07
C SER A 47 8.65 -9.54 12.49
N ARG A 48 8.94 -8.52 13.30
CA ARG A 48 9.89 -7.45 12.96
C ARG A 48 11.30 -8.00 12.73
N GLU A 49 11.73 -9.01 13.49
CA GLU A 49 13.04 -9.66 13.33
C GLU A 49 13.21 -10.28 11.95
N GLU A 50 12.15 -10.89 11.40
CA GLU A 50 12.17 -11.39 10.03
C GLU A 50 12.34 -10.25 9.01
N ALA A 51 11.72 -9.09 9.23
CA ALA A 51 11.87 -7.91 8.39
C ALA A 51 13.29 -7.28 8.45
N PHE A 52 14.10 -7.63 9.45
CA PHE A 52 15.52 -7.26 9.54
C PHE A 52 16.46 -8.20 8.77
N GLN A 53 15.99 -9.37 8.35
CA GLN A 53 16.85 -10.33 7.66
C GLN A 53 17.28 -9.80 6.29
N THR A 54 18.59 -9.76 6.05
CA THR A 54 19.18 -9.29 4.79
C THR A 54 18.66 -10.05 3.58
N ALA A 55 18.34 -11.34 3.72
CA ALA A 55 17.78 -12.16 2.65
C ALA A 55 16.42 -11.62 2.16
N HIS A 56 15.55 -11.18 3.07
CA HIS A 56 14.25 -10.62 2.72
C HIS A 56 14.36 -9.24 2.08
N ALA A 57 15.26 -8.39 2.59
CA ALA A 57 15.55 -7.10 1.96
C ALA A 57 16.09 -7.26 0.53
N ARG A 58 17.02 -8.20 0.30
CA ARG A 58 17.55 -8.51 -1.04
C ARG A 58 16.46 -8.98 -2.00
N LEU A 59 15.60 -9.89 -1.53
CA LEU A 59 14.46 -10.38 -2.32
C LEU A 59 13.57 -9.22 -2.79
N LEU A 60 13.31 -8.24 -1.92
CA LEU A 60 12.50 -7.05 -2.25
C LEU A 60 13.22 -6.11 -3.22
N LEU A 61 14.53 -5.93 -3.10
CA LEU A 61 15.33 -5.11 -4.04
C LEU A 61 15.31 -5.66 -5.47
N ASP A 62 15.34 -6.98 -5.60
CA ASP A 62 15.35 -7.66 -6.91
C ASP A 62 13.97 -7.68 -7.58
N ALA A 63 12.90 -7.34 -6.85
CA ALA A 63 11.54 -7.33 -7.36
C ALA A 63 11.36 -6.30 -8.49
N ARG A 64 10.52 -6.64 -9.46
CA ARG A 64 9.96 -5.69 -10.46
C ARG A 64 8.50 -5.35 -10.15
N LEU A 65 7.83 -6.21 -9.39
CA LEU A 65 6.50 -5.97 -8.83
C LEU A 65 6.50 -6.42 -7.37
N ILE A 66 6.10 -5.52 -6.48
CA ILE A 66 5.89 -5.81 -5.05
C ILE A 66 4.41 -5.65 -4.77
N LEU A 67 3.73 -6.75 -4.43
CA LEU A 67 2.33 -6.75 -4.03
C LEU A 67 2.23 -6.88 -2.52
N ILE A 68 1.74 -5.85 -1.85
CA ILE A 68 1.50 -5.80 -0.41
C ILE A 68 0.06 -6.23 -0.17
N ALA A 69 -0.09 -7.44 0.34
CA ALA A 69 -1.39 -8.07 0.46
C ALA A 69 -2.21 -7.51 1.64
N ASP A 70 -3.52 -7.64 1.53
CA ASP A 70 -4.48 -7.21 2.55
C ASP A 70 -4.41 -8.05 3.84
N GLY A 71 -4.89 -7.50 4.97
CA GLY A 71 -4.93 -8.14 6.28
C GLY A 71 -5.00 -7.13 7.43
N ASP A 72 -4.31 -7.40 8.53
CA ASP A 72 -4.19 -6.45 9.64
C ASP A 72 -3.14 -5.34 9.35
N VAL A 73 -3.61 -4.11 9.17
CA VAL A 73 -2.76 -2.93 8.91
C VAL A 73 -1.84 -2.57 10.09
N ARG A 74 -2.27 -2.78 11.34
CA ARG A 74 -1.40 -2.53 12.51
C ARG A 74 -0.23 -3.51 12.50
N ARG A 75 -0.50 -4.79 12.30
CA ARG A 75 0.55 -5.81 12.22
C ARG A 75 1.52 -5.53 11.07
N LEU A 76 1.00 -5.11 9.92
CA LEU A 76 1.80 -4.70 8.77
C LEU A 76 2.75 -3.54 9.14
N LEU A 77 2.21 -2.48 9.74
CA LEU A 77 3.00 -1.33 10.17
C LEU A 77 4.07 -1.72 11.20
N GLU A 78 3.70 -2.45 12.26
CA GLU A 78 4.62 -2.89 13.33
C GLU A 78 5.76 -3.77 12.81
N THR A 79 5.45 -4.69 11.87
CA THR A 79 6.42 -5.60 11.26
C THR A 79 7.46 -4.84 10.44
N PHE A 80 7.05 -3.81 9.70
CA PHE A 80 7.92 -3.10 8.75
C PHE A 80 8.52 -1.81 9.28
N PHE A 81 7.98 -1.23 10.36
CA PHE A 81 8.39 0.07 10.88
C PHE A 81 9.91 0.13 11.08
N ASP A 82 10.61 1.05 10.42
CA ASP A 82 12.06 1.20 10.56
C ASP A 82 12.86 -0.11 10.36
N THR A 83 12.55 -0.84 9.29
CA THR A 83 13.24 -2.08 8.93
C THR A 83 13.92 -1.99 7.56
N PRO A 84 15.00 -2.77 7.33
CA PRO A 84 15.62 -2.92 6.02
C PRO A 84 14.64 -3.38 4.94
N ALA A 85 13.65 -4.21 5.27
CA ALA A 85 12.64 -4.65 4.31
C ALA A 85 11.76 -3.48 3.82
N LEU A 86 11.37 -2.55 4.70
CA LEU A 86 10.62 -1.36 4.29
C LEU A 86 11.46 -0.46 3.37
N GLN A 87 12.73 -0.26 3.73
CA GLN A 87 13.67 0.52 2.91
C GLN A 87 13.96 -0.15 1.56
N ALA A 88 13.99 -1.48 1.51
CA ALA A 88 14.14 -2.22 0.26
C ALA A 88 12.96 -1.99 -0.69
N MET A 89 11.71 -1.96 -0.19
CA MET A 89 10.54 -1.70 -1.03
C MET A 89 10.59 -0.31 -1.70
N ILE A 90 10.93 0.73 -0.92
CA ILE A 90 11.03 2.09 -1.48
C ILE A 90 12.22 2.22 -2.43
N THR A 91 13.34 1.55 -2.15
CA THR A 91 14.51 1.52 -3.05
C THR A 91 14.19 0.80 -4.36
N ALA A 92 13.47 -0.32 -4.30
CA ALA A 92 13.02 -1.05 -5.47
C ALA A 92 12.09 -0.19 -6.33
N TYR A 93 11.14 0.52 -5.70
CA TYR A 93 10.25 1.49 -6.38
C TYR A 93 11.05 2.55 -7.14
N HIS A 94 12.01 3.20 -6.48
CA HIS A 94 12.89 4.18 -7.12
C HIS A 94 13.78 3.59 -8.23
N SER A 95 14.01 2.28 -8.18
CA SER A 95 14.75 1.53 -9.21
C SER A 95 13.84 1.00 -10.34
N GLY A 96 12.58 1.44 -10.40
CA GLY A 96 11.62 1.13 -11.45
C GLY A 96 10.69 -0.05 -11.16
N ALA A 97 10.67 -0.58 -9.93
CA ALA A 97 9.67 -1.57 -9.54
C ALA A 97 8.29 -0.93 -9.35
N VAL A 98 7.24 -1.68 -9.65
CA VAL A 98 5.85 -1.31 -9.30
C VAL A 98 5.55 -1.79 -7.89
N VAL A 99 4.97 -0.92 -7.06
CA VAL A 99 4.46 -1.31 -5.74
C VAL A 99 2.93 -1.20 -5.74
N LEU A 100 2.26 -2.28 -5.37
CA LEU A 100 0.80 -2.40 -5.34
C LEU A 100 0.36 -2.76 -3.92
N GLY A 101 -0.48 -1.92 -3.31
CA GLY A 101 -1.12 -2.21 -2.02
C GLY A 101 -2.56 -2.61 -2.21
N ILE A 102 -3.02 -3.63 -1.47
CA ILE A 102 -4.43 -4.07 -1.45
C ILE A 102 -4.93 -3.97 -0.01
N GLY A 103 -6.11 -3.38 0.19
CA GLY A 103 -6.72 -3.20 1.51
C GLY A 103 -5.76 -2.51 2.48
N ALA A 104 -5.40 -3.19 3.57
CA ALA A 104 -4.38 -2.76 4.53
C ALA A 104 -3.04 -2.34 3.89
N GLY A 105 -2.64 -3.01 2.80
CA GLY A 105 -1.43 -2.65 2.05
C GLY A 105 -1.52 -1.30 1.35
N ALA A 106 -2.71 -0.89 0.92
CA ALA A 106 -2.96 0.45 0.37
C ALA A 106 -3.01 1.49 1.48
N GLU A 107 -3.68 1.18 2.59
CA GLU A 107 -3.80 2.05 3.75
C GLU A 107 -2.43 2.42 4.34
N ALA A 108 -1.53 1.44 4.45
CA ALA A 108 -0.17 1.64 4.96
C ALA A 108 0.70 2.60 4.13
N MET A 109 0.36 2.84 2.86
CA MET A 109 1.09 3.79 2.00
C MET A 109 0.83 5.25 2.38
N GLY A 110 -0.29 5.52 3.05
CA GLY A 110 -0.63 6.85 3.55
C GLY A 110 0.34 7.35 4.62
N THR A 111 0.18 8.59 5.03
CA THR A 111 0.82 9.12 6.23
C THR A 111 0.08 8.66 7.48
N TRP A 112 -1.24 8.47 7.37
CA TRP A 112 -2.08 8.04 8.47
C TRP A 112 -3.06 6.94 8.06
N VAL A 113 -3.36 6.07 9.02
CA VAL A 113 -4.37 5.01 8.91
C VAL A 113 -5.50 5.29 9.89
N LEU A 114 -6.74 5.13 9.43
CA LEU A 114 -7.94 5.16 10.28
C LEU A 114 -8.13 3.79 10.93
N ARG A 115 -8.20 3.75 12.27
CA ARG A 115 -8.39 2.50 13.00
C ARG A 115 -9.85 2.04 13.01
N PRO A 116 -10.10 0.73 13.28
CA PRO A 116 -11.43 0.23 13.57
C PRO A 116 -12.11 1.08 14.66
N ARG A 117 -13.41 1.37 14.48
CA ARG A 117 -14.21 2.36 15.25
C ARG A 117 -13.92 3.83 14.96
N TRP A 118 -12.98 4.15 14.07
CA TRP A 118 -12.83 5.47 13.45
C TRP A 118 -12.43 6.62 14.40
N GLU A 119 -12.06 6.31 15.64
CA GLU A 119 -11.72 7.29 16.67
C GLU A 119 -10.21 7.57 16.74
N GLU A 120 -9.38 6.56 16.46
CA GLU A 120 -7.92 6.61 16.55
C GLU A 120 -7.23 6.69 15.17
N THR A 121 -6.13 7.43 15.12
CA THR A 121 -5.23 7.53 13.96
C THR A 121 -3.89 6.90 14.30
N LEU A 122 -3.34 6.09 13.38
CA LEU A 122 -1.96 5.58 13.47
C LEU A 122 -1.09 6.26 12.41
N GLY A 123 0.18 6.50 12.74
CA GLY A 123 1.18 6.85 11.74
C GLY A 123 1.48 5.65 10.84
N ALA A 124 1.56 5.89 9.53
CA ALA A 124 1.84 4.89 8.51
C ALA A 124 3.16 5.21 7.78
N TRP A 125 3.43 4.59 6.63
CA TRP A 125 4.75 4.71 5.99
C TRP A 125 5.04 6.08 5.38
N GLY A 126 4.00 6.87 5.12
CA GLY A 126 4.16 8.24 4.60
C GLY A 126 4.65 8.30 3.16
N TRP A 127 4.51 7.23 2.38
CA TRP A 127 4.85 7.21 0.95
C TRP A 127 3.95 8.16 0.15
N LEU A 128 2.72 8.37 0.62
CA LEU A 128 1.84 9.46 0.21
C LEU A 128 1.79 10.51 1.33
N PRO A 129 2.63 11.56 1.25
CA PRO A 129 2.75 12.55 2.32
C PRO A 129 1.44 13.32 2.51
N GLY A 130 0.95 13.37 3.74
CA GLY A 130 -0.31 14.02 4.08
C GLY A 130 -1.58 13.22 3.75
N ALA A 131 -1.46 11.98 3.27
CA ALA A 131 -2.61 11.18 2.88
C ALA A 131 -3.17 10.32 4.03
N PHE A 132 -4.50 10.26 4.11
CA PHE A 132 -5.24 9.11 4.62
C PHE A 132 -5.66 8.26 3.42
N VAL A 133 -5.22 7.02 3.33
CA VAL A 133 -5.74 6.07 2.34
C VAL A 133 -6.72 5.16 3.05
N VAL A 134 -7.95 5.07 2.53
CA VAL A 134 -9.04 4.31 3.13
C VAL A 134 -9.53 3.28 2.14
N SER A 135 -9.27 2.00 2.44
CA SER A 135 -9.77 0.89 1.63
C SER A 135 -11.21 0.54 1.99
N HIS A 136 -11.89 -0.22 1.14
CA HIS A 136 -13.30 -0.59 1.31
C HIS A 136 -14.18 0.61 1.66
N TYR A 137 -14.02 1.72 0.93
CA TYR A 137 -14.62 3.00 1.28
C TYR A 137 -16.15 2.96 1.23
N THR A 138 -16.79 3.20 2.38
CA THR A 138 -18.25 3.28 2.56
C THR A 138 -18.69 4.67 3.06
N PRO A 139 -19.99 4.99 3.08
CA PRO A 139 -20.49 6.21 3.71
C PRO A 139 -20.07 6.38 5.19
N GLU A 140 -19.93 5.28 5.93
CA GLU A 140 -19.42 5.28 7.31
C GLU A 140 -17.95 5.70 7.35
N ALA A 141 -17.13 5.11 6.47
CA ALA A 141 -15.72 5.45 6.33
C ALA A 141 -15.54 6.90 5.86
N ALA A 142 -16.45 7.43 5.04
CA ALA A 142 -16.45 8.82 4.61
C ALA A 142 -16.66 9.79 5.79
N ARG A 143 -17.63 9.52 6.66
CA ARG A 143 -17.87 10.33 7.87
C ARG A 143 -16.66 10.31 8.81
N ALA A 144 -16.07 9.13 8.99
CA ALA A 144 -14.84 8.95 9.76
C ALA A 144 -13.65 9.74 9.21
N LEU A 145 -13.42 9.63 7.91
CA LEU A 145 -12.36 10.36 7.21
C LEU A 145 -12.56 11.87 7.35
N GLN A 146 -13.79 12.37 7.18
CA GLN A 146 -14.10 13.78 7.41
C GLN A 146 -13.75 14.19 8.84
N ALA A 147 -14.16 13.44 9.86
CA ALA A 147 -13.82 13.75 11.25
C ALA A 147 -12.29 13.75 11.50
N ALA A 148 -11.55 12.85 10.86
CA ALA A 148 -10.08 12.86 10.91
C ALA A 148 -9.48 14.09 10.23
N LEU A 149 -9.96 14.49 9.07
CA LEU A 149 -9.47 15.67 8.34
C LEU A 149 -9.75 16.98 9.10
N HIS A 150 -10.80 17.05 9.94
CA HIS A 150 -11.00 18.19 10.85
C HIS A 150 -9.88 18.30 11.90
N ARG A 151 -9.33 17.16 12.35
CA ARG A 151 -8.21 17.11 13.30
C ARG A 151 -6.85 17.29 12.60
N HIS A 152 -6.80 17.03 11.29
CA HIS A 152 -5.60 17.14 10.45
C HIS A 152 -5.89 18.05 9.23
N PRO A 153 -6.02 19.38 9.42
CA PRO A 153 -6.54 20.28 8.39
C PRO A 153 -5.66 20.40 7.14
N PHE A 154 -4.37 20.07 7.24
CA PHE A 154 -3.40 20.04 6.13
C PHE A 154 -3.26 18.65 5.47
N ALA A 155 -4.15 17.71 5.81
CA ALA A 155 -4.19 16.38 5.21
C ALA A 155 -5.21 16.30 4.08
N TYR A 156 -5.15 15.21 3.32
CA TYR A 156 -6.17 14.82 2.35
C TYR A 156 -6.46 13.34 2.52
N GLY A 157 -7.60 12.89 2.00
CA GLY A 157 -8.04 11.52 2.03
C GLY A 157 -8.27 10.97 0.64
N ILE A 158 -7.93 9.70 0.44
CA ILE A 158 -8.24 8.91 -0.75
C ILE A 158 -9.11 7.72 -0.29
N GLY A 159 -10.39 7.77 -0.65
CA GLY A 159 -11.32 6.66 -0.46
C GLY A 159 -11.34 5.76 -1.69
N LEU A 160 -11.05 4.47 -1.49
CA LEU A 160 -11.08 3.45 -2.53
C LEU A 160 -12.26 2.50 -2.28
N ALA A 161 -13.28 2.55 -3.14
CA ALA A 161 -14.40 1.60 -3.06
C ALA A 161 -13.95 0.18 -3.49
N GLU A 162 -14.82 -0.81 -3.27
CA GLU A 162 -14.58 -2.18 -3.73
C GLU A 162 -14.30 -2.20 -5.24
N GLY A 163 -13.25 -2.92 -5.67
CA GLY A 163 -12.87 -2.98 -7.08
C GLY A 163 -12.29 -1.69 -7.66
N ALA A 164 -11.93 -0.69 -6.84
CA ALA A 164 -11.24 0.53 -7.26
C ALA A 164 -9.73 0.43 -7.02
N ALA A 165 -8.93 0.98 -7.93
CA ALA A 165 -7.49 1.17 -7.73
C ALA A 165 -7.02 2.50 -8.34
N LEU A 166 -6.18 3.22 -7.60
CA LEU A 166 -5.50 4.44 -8.05
C LEU A 166 -4.05 4.10 -8.37
N ALA A 167 -3.63 4.28 -9.62
CA ALA A 167 -2.25 4.12 -10.02
C ALA A 167 -1.58 5.49 -10.18
N LEU A 168 -0.45 5.66 -9.49
CA LEU A 168 0.39 6.86 -9.55
C LEU A 168 1.67 6.51 -10.31
N GLY A 169 1.80 7.06 -11.52
CA GLY A 169 2.89 6.80 -12.45
C GLY A 169 3.87 7.98 -12.56
N PRO A 170 4.99 7.79 -13.27
CA PRO A 170 6.00 8.83 -13.47
C PRO A 170 5.43 10.04 -14.23
N GLY A 171 5.94 11.23 -13.90
CA GLY A 171 5.54 12.49 -14.53
C GLY A 171 4.10 12.89 -14.18
N ASP A 172 3.74 12.75 -12.91
CA ASP A 172 2.43 13.13 -12.34
C ASP A 172 1.23 12.43 -13.01
N ARG A 173 1.47 11.25 -13.59
CA ARG A 173 0.40 10.46 -14.22
C ARG A 173 -0.46 9.82 -13.16
N ILE A 174 -1.77 10.01 -13.28
CA ILE A 174 -2.77 9.39 -12.42
C ILE A 174 -3.71 8.58 -13.31
N GLU A 175 -3.86 7.29 -13.00
CA GLU A 175 -4.78 6.41 -13.71
C GLU A 175 -5.75 5.76 -12.72
N ARG A 176 -7.04 5.71 -13.09
CA ARG A 176 -8.06 4.94 -12.38
C ARG A 176 -8.18 3.56 -13.01
N TRP A 177 -8.05 2.53 -12.19
CA TRP A 177 -8.22 1.13 -12.61
C TRP A 177 -9.41 0.50 -11.89
N GLY A 178 -10.10 -0.41 -12.59
CA GLY A 178 -11.30 -1.07 -12.09
C GLY A 178 -12.58 -0.27 -12.31
N GLU A 179 -13.69 -0.78 -11.81
CA GLU A 179 -15.02 -0.18 -11.97
C GLU A 179 -15.47 0.59 -10.71
N GLY A 180 -14.80 0.36 -9.57
CA GLY A 180 -15.10 1.05 -8.33
C GLY A 180 -14.79 2.55 -8.37
N GLU A 181 -15.48 3.28 -7.49
CA GLU A 181 -15.30 4.72 -7.31
C GLU A 181 -14.05 5.05 -6.49
N ILE A 182 -13.42 6.18 -6.83
CA ILE A 182 -12.31 6.76 -6.09
C ILE A 182 -12.74 8.16 -5.66
N THR A 183 -12.70 8.41 -4.35
CA THR A 183 -13.06 9.70 -3.77
C THR A 183 -11.81 10.38 -3.22
N VAL A 184 -11.61 11.65 -3.53
CA VAL A 184 -10.56 12.47 -2.91
C VAL A 184 -11.22 13.57 -2.08
N VAL A 185 -10.80 13.69 -0.82
CA VAL A 185 -11.34 14.68 0.13
C VAL A 185 -10.18 15.51 0.66
N PHE A 186 -10.27 16.83 0.57
CA PHE A 186 -9.25 17.73 1.10
C PHE A 186 -9.61 18.23 2.50
N GLY A 187 -8.61 18.32 3.38
CA GLY A 187 -8.72 19.05 4.62
C GLY A 187 -8.87 20.55 4.37
N ALA A 188 -9.42 21.26 5.36
CA ALA A 188 -9.82 22.66 5.21
C ALA A 188 -8.66 23.62 4.86
N ARG A 189 -7.40 23.23 5.11
CA ARG A 189 -6.20 24.04 4.88
C ARG A 189 -5.20 23.38 3.94
N TRP A 190 -5.67 22.45 3.11
CA TRP A 190 -4.79 21.71 2.19
C TRP A 190 -4.02 22.63 1.24
N LEU A 191 -4.67 23.69 0.74
CA LEU A 191 -4.12 24.62 -0.26
C LEU A 191 -3.23 25.72 0.35
N ASP A 192 -3.31 25.97 1.66
CA ASP A 192 -2.52 27.00 2.35
C ASP A 192 -1.00 26.69 2.37
N ARG A 193 -0.55 25.58 1.76
CA ARG A 193 0.86 25.19 1.71
C ARG A 193 1.69 25.97 0.68
N GLU A 194 1.07 26.69 -0.25
CA GLU A 194 1.80 27.44 -1.30
C GLU A 194 2.24 28.86 -0.88
N GLU A 195 1.71 29.44 0.20
CA GLU A 195 2.00 30.84 0.56
C GLU A 195 3.28 31.05 1.42
N ASP A 196 3.93 29.97 1.89
CA ASP A 196 5.11 30.04 2.78
C ASP A 196 6.45 29.65 2.10
N ARG A 197 6.56 29.77 0.76
CA ARG A 197 7.82 29.53 0.01
C ARG A 197 8.28 30.72 -0.81
#